data_AF-A0AAQ2G7L7-F1
#
_entry.id   AF-A0AAQ2G7L7-F1
#
_cell.length_a   1.000
_cell.length_b   1.000
_cell.length_c   1.000
_cell.angle_alpha   90.00
_cell.angle_beta   90.00
_cell.angle_gamma   90.00
#
_symmetry.space_group_name_H-M   'P 1'
#
loop_
_entity.id
_entity.type
_entity.pdbx_description
1 polymer ?
#
loop_
_entity_poly.entity_id
_entity_poly.type
_entity_poly.pdbx_seq_one_letter_code
_entity_poly.pdbx_strand_id
1 'polypeptide(L)'
;MSPEKIRAFPIDRQAFLVREVAARLDSLHGDSATSFWRAKATELFDLVVRSGRDRAAASDEVRRFFFAVQKEISAGAATEPMPILSA
;
A
#
# COMPACT_ATOMS: atom_id res chain seq x y z
N MET A 1 2.42 -16.52 30.54
CA MET A 1 3.28 -15.68 29.68
C MET A 1 2.69 -15.70 28.28
N SER A 2 1.87 -14.69 27.95
CA SER A 2 1.33 -14.54 26.59
C SER A 2 2.47 -14.08 25.69
N PRO A 3 2.68 -14.68 24.50
CA PRO A 3 3.68 -14.17 23.59
C PRO A 3 3.28 -12.75 23.25
N GLU A 4 4.15 -11.79 23.56
CA GLU A 4 4.03 -10.44 23.04
C GLU A 4 3.97 -10.59 21.52
N LYS A 5 2.76 -10.53 20.96
CA LYS A 5 2.53 -10.44 19.53
C LYS A 5 3.39 -9.26 19.08
N ILE A 6 4.54 -9.56 18.47
CA ILE A 6 5.37 -8.57 17.81
C ILE A 6 4.41 -7.86 16.87
N ARG A 7 4.01 -6.64 17.27
CA ARG A 7 3.17 -5.78 16.45
C ARG A 7 4.08 -5.31 15.34
N ALA A 8 4.26 -6.14 14.32
CA ALA A 8 4.65 -5.64 13.01
C ALA A 8 3.70 -4.48 12.74
N PHE A 9 4.25 -3.27 12.59
CA PHE A 9 3.46 -2.06 12.43
C PHE A 9 2.40 -2.30 11.35
N PRO A 10 1.17 -1.80 11.55
CA PRO A 10 0.11 -2.01 10.59
C PRO A 10 0.60 -1.56 9.21
N ILE A 11 0.44 -2.43 8.21
CA ILE A 11 1.11 -2.31 6.92
C ILE A 11 0.73 -0.98 6.24
N ASP A 12 -0.51 -0.49 6.48
CA ASP A 12 -1.00 0.81 6.00
C ASP A 12 -0.19 2.03 6.50
N ARG A 13 0.58 1.89 7.58
CA ARG A 13 1.44 2.96 8.13
C ARG A 13 2.88 2.88 7.66
N GLN A 14 3.23 1.89 6.84
CA GLN A 14 4.57 1.76 6.27
C GLN A 14 4.71 2.68 5.05
N ALA A 15 4.98 3.97 5.31
CA ALA A 15 5.05 5.01 4.28
C ALA A 15 5.98 4.68 3.10
N PHE A 16 7.11 4.00 3.36
CA PHE A 16 8.01 3.55 2.31
C PHE A 16 7.35 2.53 1.36
N LEU A 17 6.68 1.53 1.92
CA LEU A 17 5.99 0.49 1.16
C LEU A 17 4.80 1.06 0.38
N VAL A 18 4.04 1.97 0.99
CA VAL A 18 2.94 2.68 0.32
C VAL A 18 3.45 3.45 -0.89
N ARG A 19 4.56 4.19 -0.75
CA ARG A 19 5.19 4.96 -1.83
C ARG A 19 5.72 4.09 -2.96
N GLU A 20 6.43 3.01 -2.63
CA GLU A 20 6.99 2.10 -3.63
C GLU A 20 5.88 1.44 -4.46
N VAL A 21 4.82 0.95 -3.79
CA VAL A 21 3.67 0.33 -4.46
C VAL A 21 2.90 1.37 -5.28
N ALA A 22 2.73 2.59 -4.78
CA ALA A 22 2.10 3.69 -5.50
C ALA A 22 2.85 4.04 -6.78
N ALA A 23 4.16 4.28 -6.71
CA ALA A 23 4.98 4.58 -7.88
C ALA A 23 4.94 3.45 -8.93
N ARG A 24 4.96 2.20 -8.46
CA ARG A 24 4.89 1.05 -9.35
C ARG A 24 3.52 0.88 -9.99
N LEU A 25 2.43 1.10 -9.24
CA LEU A 25 1.08 1.08 -9.79
C LEU A 25 0.84 2.23 -10.77
N ASP A 26 1.37 3.41 -10.49
CA ASP A 26 1.27 4.58 -11.37
C ASP A 26 2.03 4.36 -12.69
N SER A 27 3.16 3.63 -12.64
CA SER A 27 3.91 3.25 -13.86
C SER A 27 3.23 2.14 -14.69
N LEU A 28 2.29 1.39 -14.09
CA LEU A 28 1.62 0.26 -14.73
C LEU A 28 0.20 0.64 -15.15
N HIS A 29 -0.25 0.14 -16.30
CA HIS A 29 -1.57 0.47 -16.82
C HIS A 29 -2.39 -0.80 -17.10
N GLY A 30 -3.72 -0.67 -17.00
CA GLY A 30 -4.68 -1.72 -17.34
C GLY A 30 -4.47 -3.03 -16.58
N ASP A 31 -4.39 -4.14 -17.31
CA ASP A 31 -4.31 -5.49 -16.76
C ASP A 31 -3.02 -5.74 -15.97
N SER A 32 -1.93 -5.03 -16.30
CA SER A 32 -0.64 -5.18 -15.61
C SER A 32 -0.69 -4.60 -14.20
N ALA A 33 -1.34 -3.44 -14.02
CA ALA A 33 -1.57 -2.83 -12.71
C ALA A 33 -2.48 -3.71 -11.85
N THR A 34 -3.56 -4.23 -12.45
CA THR A 34 -4.50 -5.12 -11.77
C THR A 34 -3.83 -6.41 -11.31
N SER A 35 -3.01 -7.02 -12.16
CA SER A 35 -2.28 -8.25 -11.86
C SER A 35 -1.23 -8.03 -10.77
N PHE A 36 -0.48 -6.93 -10.85
CA PHE A 36 0.48 -6.55 -9.82
C PHE A 36 -0.19 -6.32 -8.47
N TRP A 37 -1.29 -5.56 -8.43
CA TRP A 37 -2.04 -5.32 -7.20
C TRP A 37 -2.58 -6.62 -6.60
N ARG A 38 -3.14 -7.52 -7.42
CA ARG A 38 -3.65 -8.83 -6.93
C ARG A 38 -2.55 -9.65 -6.28
N ALA A 39 -1.39 -9.77 -6.92
CA ALA A 39 -0.25 -10.48 -6.37
C ALA A 39 0.20 -9.85 -5.03
N LYS A 40 0.35 -8.51 -4.99
CA LYS A 40 0.73 -7.81 -3.76
C LYS A 40 -0.31 -7.94 -2.66
N ALA A 41 -1.60 -7.84 -2.96
CA ALA A 41 -2.67 -8.01 -1.99
C ALA A 41 -2.63 -9.41 -1.35
N THR A 42 -2.36 -10.46 -2.13
CA THR A 42 -2.17 -11.83 -1.62
C THR A 42 -0.95 -11.92 -0.70
N GLU A 43 0.20 -11.36 -1.10
CA GLU A 43 1.40 -11.34 -0.26
C GLU A 43 1.17 -10.63 1.08
N LEU A 44 0.53 -9.46 1.05
CA LEU A 44 0.21 -8.68 2.25
C LEU A 44 -0.79 -9.41 3.14
N PHE A 45 -1.83 -10.00 2.55
CA PHE A 45 -2.82 -10.80 3.28
C PHE A 45 -2.16 -11.96 4.01
N ASP A 46 -1.33 -12.73 3.31
CA ASP A 46 -0.61 -13.87 3.89
C ASP A 46 0.35 -13.43 4.99
N LEU A 47 1.02 -12.28 4.84
CA LEU A 47 1.89 -11.72 5.87
C LEU A 47 1.09 -11.41 7.16
N VAL A 48 -0.06 -10.76 7.02
CA VAL A 48 -0.90 -10.42 8.17
C VAL A 48 -1.49 -11.67 8.83
N VAL A 49 -1.95 -12.64 8.04
CA VAL A 49 -2.45 -13.92 8.58
C VAL A 49 -1.35 -14.69 9.30
N ARG A 50 -0.14 -14.76 8.74
CA ARG A 50 1.03 -15.42 9.38
C ARG A 50 1.44 -14.75 10.69
N SER A 51 1.14 -13.47 10.89
CA SER A 51 1.34 -12.77 12.17
C SER A 51 0.33 -13.17 13.28
N GLY A 52 -0.59 -14.08 12.96
CA GLY A 52 -1.61 -14.58 13.89
C GLY A 52 -2.81 -13.64 14.04
N ARG A 53 -3.07 -12.79 13.04
CA ARG A 53 -4.34 -12.07 12.89
C ARG A 53 -5.36 -12.95 12.17
N ASP A 54 -6.63 -12.74 12.49
CA ASP A 54 -7.71 -13.40 11.78
C ASP A 54 -7.82 -12.89 10.33
N ARG A 55 -8.48 -13.67 9.48
CA ARG A 55 -8.63 -13.37 8.05
C ARG A 55 -9.43 -12.09 7.79
N ALA A 56 -10.40 -11.74 8.64
CA ALA A 56 -11.19 -10.54 8.44
C ALA A 56 -10.34 -9.29 8.74
N ALA A 57 -9.58 -9.31 9.83
CA ALA A 57 -8.62 -8.27 10.16
C ALA A 57 -7.53 -8.13 9.09
N ALA A 58 -7.04 -9.24 8.52
CA ALA A 58 -6.09 -9.22 7.41
C ALA A 58 -6.66 -8.56 6.16
N SER A 59 -7.90 -8.89 5.77
CA SER A 59 -8.60 -8.25 4.65
C SER A 59 -8.79 -6.75 4.87
N ASP A 60 -9.19 -6.34 6.07
CA ASP A 60 -9.35 -4.94 6.42
C ASP A 60 -8.03 -4.17 6.36
N GLU A 61 -6.93 -4.79 6.77
CA GLU A 61 -5.59 -4.19 6.74
C GLU A 61 -5.10 -4.01 5.30
N VAL A 62 -5.27 -5.01 4.44
CA VAL A 62 -4.97 -4.89 2.99
C VAL A 62 -5.83 -3.80 2.34
N ARG A 63 -7.11 -3.68 2.74
CA ARG A 63 -7.99 -2.62 2.24
C ARG A 63 -7.53 -1.23 2.67
N ARG A 64 -7.12 -1.05 3.93
CA ARG A 64 -6.55 0.21 4.43
C ARG A 64 -5.26 0.57 3.70
N PHE A 65 -4.40 -0.42 3.46
CA PHE A 65 -3.17 -0.24 2.69
C PHE A 65 -3.47 0.24 1.26
N PHE A 66 -4.45 -0.36 0.59
CA PHE A 66 -4.85 0.09 -0.74
C PHE A 66 -5.33 1.55 -0.75
N PHE A 67 -6.13 1.96 0.23
CA PHE A 67 -6.54 3.36 0.34
C PHE A 67 -5.36 4.32 0.53
N ALA A 68 -4.35 3.92 1.31
CA ALA A 68 -3.14 4.71 1.48
C ALA A 68 -2.37 4.84 0.16
N VAL A 69 -2.26 3.75 -0.61
CA VAL A 69 -1.62 3.75 -1.94
C VAL A 69 -2.35 4.64 -2.92
N GLN A 70 -3.68 4.54 -3.02
CA GLN A 70 -4.47 5.39 -3.92
C GLN A 70 -4.35 6.88 -3.53
N LYS A 71 -4.28 7.18 -2.23
CA LYS A 71 -4.05 8.53 -1.74
C LYS A 71 -2.66 9.05 -2.12
N GLU A 72 -1.62 8.22 -2.02
CA GLU A 72 -0.26 8.59 -2.43
C GLU A 72 -0.17 8.84 -3.95
N ILE A 73 -0.78 8.00 -4.78
CA ILE A 73 -0.87 8.21 -6.24
C ILE A 73 -1.55 9.56 -6.53
N SER A 74 -2.68 9.83 -5.88
CA SER A 74 -3.41 11.09 -6.04
C SER A 74 -2.61 12.31 -5.56
N ALA A 75 -1.78 12.15 -4.53
CA ALA A 75 -0.91 13.21 -4.02
C ALA A 75 0.30 13.46 -4.95
N GLY A 76 0.84 12.42 -5.58
CA GLY A 76 1.92 12.53 -6.57
C GLY A 76 1.50 13.25 -7.85
N ALA A 77 0.23 13.09 -8.27
CA ALA A 77 -0.35 13.85 -9.37
C ALA A 77 -0.45 15.36 -9.09
N ALA A 78 -0.50 15.77 -7.82
CA ALA A 78 -0.51 17.19 -7.43
C ALA A 78 0.90 17.81 -7.35
N THR A 79 1.95 17.01 -7.50
CA THR A 79 3.35 17.46 -7.54
C THR A 79 3.90 17.51 -8.96
N GLU A 80 3.11 17.95 -9.94
CA GLU A 80 3.73 18.59 -11.11
C GLU A 80 4.41 19.87 -10.60
N PRO A 81 5.74 20.04 -10.80
CA PRO A 81 6.39 21.30 -10.47
C PRO A 81 5.75 22.37 -11.35
N MET A 82 5.00 23.30 -10.73
CA MET A 82 4.51 24.48 -11.41
C MET A 82 5.68 25.11 -12.18
N PRO A 83 5.55 25.36 -13.50
CA PRO A 83 6.57 26.07 -14.23
C PRO A 83 6.67 27.45 -13.59
N ILE A 84 7.82 27.73 -12.99
CA ILE A 84 8.17 29.07 -12.53
C ILE A 84 8.23 29.95 -13.78
N LEU A 85 7.10 30.56 -14.14
CA LEU A 85 7.04 31.64 -15.11
C LEU A 85 7.80 32.81 -14.51
N SER A 86 9.08 32.92 -14.86
CA SER A 86 9.87 34.12 -14.61
C SER A 86 9.36 35.20 -15.56
N ALA A 87 8.92 36.31 -14.97
CA ALA A 87 8.48 37.53 -15.65
C ALA A 87 9.68 38.37 -16.13
#